data_AF-A0A0B6TJH9-F1
#
_entry.id   AF-A0A0B6TJH9-F1
#
_cell.length_a   1.000
_cell.length_b   1.000
_cell.length_c   1.000
_cell.angle_alpha   90.00
_cell.angle_beta   90.00
_cell.angle_gamma   90.00
#
_symmetry.space_group_name_H-M   'P 1'
#
loop_
_entity.id
_entity.type
_entity.pdbx_description
1 polymer ?
#
loop_
_entity_poly.entity_id
_entity_poly.type
_entity_poly.pdbx_seq_one_letter_code
_entity_poly.pdbx_strand_id
1 'polypeptide(L)'
;MSNFQTYVAEQRHRAASAMAELSGNTSACAMGRAGRSFPAYKYHEGATAALGVLARRLRRDGDVDPAWLVNSVLPEWQTPGGEGRDWEAYTAGGREALEAAADYLARHH
;
A
#
# COMPACT_ATOMS: atom_id res chain seq x y z
N MET A 1 -0.33 -13.58 15.91
CA MET A 1 -0.56 -12.69 14.76
C MET A 1 -1.93 -13.07 14.19
N SER A 2 -2.87 -12.13 14.06
CA SER A 2 -4.23 -12.44 13.59
C SER A 2 -4.24 -12.82 12.09
N ASN A 3 -5.32 -13.46 11.63
CA ASN A 3 -5.52 -13.75 10.20
C ASN A 3 -5.43 -12.47 9.37
N PHE A 4 -6.00 -11.36 9.87
CA PHE A 4 -5.91 -10.07 9.20
C PHE A 4 -4.49 -9.49 9.16
N GLN A 5 -3.72 -9.58 10.25
CA GLN A 5 -2.31 -9.15 10.24
C GLN A 5 -1.49 -9.96 9.24
N THR A 6 -1.77 -11.26 9.10
CA THR A 6 -1.13 -12.13 8.10
C THR A 6 -1.51 -11.71 6.69
N TYR A 7 -2.80 -11.49 6.42
CA TYR A 7 -3.28 -10.96 5.14
C TYR A 7 -2.58 -9.65 4.76
N VAL A 8 -2.51 -8.66 5.67
CA VAL A 8 -1.83 -7.38 5.41
C VAL A 8 -0.35 -7.57 5.09
N ALA A 9 0.34 -8.46 5.82
CA ALA A 9 1.74 -8.77 5.55
C ALA A 9 1.95 -9.44 4.18
N GLU A 10 1.07 -10.38 3.81
CA GLU A 10 1.10 -11.05 2.51
C GLU A 10 0.82 -10.08 1.36
N GLN A 11 -0.21 -9.22 1.46
CA GLN A 11 -0.50 -8.24 0.42
C GLN A 11 0.65 -7.24 0.24
N ARG A 12 1.28 -6.83 1.35
CA ARG A 12 2.45 -5.96 1.29
C ARG A 12 3.63 -6.65 0.62
N HIS A 13 3.85 -7.93 0.90
CA HIS A 13 4.89 -8.72 0.24
C HIS A 13 4.62 -8.86 -1.27
N ARG A 14 3.37 -9.16 -1.67
CA ARG A 14 2.97 -9.23 -3.08
C ARG A 14 3.22 -7.92 -3.83
N ALA A 15 2.88 -6.79 -3.23
CA ALA A 15 3.16 -5.47 -3.81
C ALA A 15 4.67 -5.22 -3.98
N ALA A 16 5.48 -5.61 -2.98
CA ALA A 16 6.94 -5.52 -3.07
C ALA A 16 7.53 -6.43 -4.16
N SER A 17 7.00 -7.65 -4.34
CA SER A 17 7.42 -8.55 -5.42
C SER A 17 7.06 -8.00 -6.79
N ALA A 18 5.85 -7.44 -6.97
CA ALA A 18 5.45 -6.79 -8.21
C ALA A 18 6.36 -5.59 -8.57
N MET A 19 6.78 -4.81 -7.58
CA MET A 19 7.77 -3.75 -7.78
C MET A 19 9.11 -4.31 -8.28
N ALA A 20 9.61 -5.41 -7.70
CA ALA A 20 10.86 -6.03 -8.12
C ALA A 20 10.80 -6.56 -9.56
N GLU A 21 9.66 -7.14 -9.96
CA GLU A 21 9.42 -7.57 -11.34
C GLU A 21 9.40 -6.39 -12.31
N LEU A 22 8.69 -5.30 -11.96
CA LEU A 22 8.59 -4.10 -12.80
C LEU A 22 9.90 -3.33 -12.92
N SER A 23 10.72 -3.33 -11.87
CA SER A 23 12.00 -2.64 -11.85
C SER A 23 13.09 -3.41 -12.59
N GLY A 24 12.95 -4.74 -12.72
CA GLY A 24 13.99 -5.62 -13.20
C GLY A 24 15.29 -5.41 -12.40
N ASN A 25 16.41 -5.20 -13.10
CA ASN A 25 17.71 -4.91 -12.47
C ASN A 25 17.91 -3.42 -12.08
N THR A 26 16.87 -2.60 -12.18
CA THR A 26 16.96 -1.16 -11.90
C THR A 26 16.49 -0.87 -10.47
N SER A 27 17.22 -0.07 -9.71
CA SER A 27 16.77 0.34 -8.38
C SER A 27 15.69 1.42 -8.44
N ALA A 28 14.85 1.52 -7.40
CA ALA A 28 13.88 2.60 -7.22
C ALA A 28 14.52 3.99 -7.40
N CYS A 29 15.71 4.19 -6.83
CA CYS A 29 16.46 5.43 -6.95
C CYS A 29 16.92 5.72 -8.39
N ALA A 30 17.29 4.68 -9.15
CA ALA A 30 17.68 4.83 -10.55
C ALA A 30 16.46 5.14 -11.43
N MET A 31 15.30 4.52 -11.18
CA MET A 31 14.05 4.87 -11.87
C MET A 31 13.65 6.32 -11.59
N GLY A 32 13.73 6.78 -10.34
CA GLY A 32 13.43 8.18 -9.98
C GLY A 32 14.32 9.21 -10.69
N ARG A 33 15.55 8.85 -11.05
CA ARG A 33 16.48 9.72 -11.80
C ARG A 33 16.35 9.62 -13.32
N ALA A 34 15.61 8.64 -13.84
CA ALA A 34 15.51 8.42 -15.28
C ALA A 34 14.70 9.48 -16.03
N GLY A 35 14.07 10.43 -15.31
CA GLY A 35 13.31 11.54 -15.91
C GLY A 35 12.04 11.11 -16.66
N ARG A 36 11.63 9.85 -16.52
CA ARG A 36 10.40 9.29 -17.11
C ARG A 36 9.48 8.78 -16.00
N SER A 37 8.20 8.74 -16.30
CA SER A 37 7.14 8.24 -15.41
C SER A 37 7.11 6.70 -15.39
N PHE A 38 6.82 6.11 -14.22
CA PHE A 38 6.68 4.67 -14.00
C PHE A 38 5.40 4.34 -13.21
N PRO A 39 4.20 4.59 -13.75
CA PRO A 39 2.96 4.52 -12.97
C PRO A 39 2.69 3.14 -12.37
N ALA A 40 2.96 2.04 -13.09
CA ALA A 40 2.76 0.69 -12.58
C ALA A 40 3.65 0.39 -11.36
N TYR A 41 4.92 0.81 -11.39
CA TYR A 41 5.81 0.67 -10.24
C TYR A 41 5.29 1.52 -9.07
N LYS A 42 4.92 2.77 -9.34
CA LYS A 42 4.40 3.71 -8.35
C LYS A 42 3.12 3.21 -7.68
N TYR A 43 2.23 2.58 -8.43
CA TYR A 43 1.04 1.92 -7.90
C TYR A 43 1.40 0.91 -6.80
N HIS A 44 2.32 -0.01 -7.08
CA HIS A 44 2.74 -1.01 -6.09
C HIS A 44 3.59 -0.41 -4.94
N GLU A 45 4.31 0.70 -5.20
CA GLU A 45 4.98 1.48 -4.16
C GLU A 45 3.98 2.07 -3.16
N GLY A 46 2.89 2.64 -3.68
CA GLY A 46 1.77 3.14 -2.88
C GLY A 46 1.13 2.06 -2.02
N ALA A 47 0.79 0.92 -2.62
CA ALA A 47 0.25 -0.24 -1.91
C ALA A 47 1.18 -0.71 -0.77
N THR A 48 2.49 -0.80 -1.05
CA THR A 48 3.50 -1.21 -0.07
C THR A 48 3.61 -0.22 1.10
N ALA A 49 3.55 1.07 0.80
CA ALA A 49 3.62 2.14 1.79
C ALA A 49 2.37 2.18 2.69
N ALA A 50 1.17 2.16 2.09
CA ALA A 50 -0.10 2.14 2.81
C ALA A 50 -0.24 0.93 3.75
N LEU A 51 0.01 -0.28 3.23
CA LEU A 51 -0.01 -1.51 4.02
C LEU A 51 1.10 -1.53 5.08
N GLY A 52 2.23 -0.86 4.82
CA GLY A 52 3.29 -0.67 5.80
C GLY A 52 2.87 0.20 6.99
N VAL A 53 2.11 1.27 6.73
CA VAL A 53 1.51 2.10 7.79
C VAL A 53 0.51 1.29 8.60
N LEU A 54 -0.43 0.60 7.93
CA LEU A 54 -1.43 -0.24 8.59
C LEU A 54 -0.78 -1.34 9.43
N ALA A 55 0.21 -2.06 8.88
CA ALA A 55 0.93 -3.10 9.62
C ALA A 55 1.67 -2.56 10.85
N ARG A 56 2.20 -1.33 10.80
CA ARG A 56 2.80 -0.69 11.99
C ARG A 56 1.73 -0.38 13.04
N ARG A 57 0.60 0.20 12.65
CA ARG A 57 -0.51 0.50 13.58
C ARG A 57 -1.06 -0.79 14.20
N LEU A 58 -1.31 -1.83 13.42
CA LEU A 58 -1.77 -3.14 13.91
C LEU A 58 -0.82 -3.81 14.92
N ARG A 59 0.49 -3.57 14.83
CA ARG A 59 1.45 -4.08 15.82
C ARG A 59 1.51 -3.25 17.08
N ARG A 60 1.36 -1.92 16.96
CA ARG A 60 1.43 -0.98 18.07
C ARG A 60 0.13 -0.97 18.89
N ASP A 61 -1.00 -1.06 18.19
CA ASP A 61 -2.35 -0.84 18.71
C ASP A 61 -3.18 -2.14 18.61
N GLY A 62 -2.59 -3.28 19.03
CA GLY A 62 -3.11 -4.63 18.75
C GLY A 62 -4.47 -4.97 19.38
N ASP A 63 -4.90 -4.22 20.40
CA ASP A 63 -6.20 -4.37 21.06
C ASP A 63 -7.31 -3.51 20.41
N VAL A 64 -6.94 -2.65 19.46
CA VAL A 64 -7.90 -1.82 18.72
C VAL A 64 -8.52 -2.63 17.58
N ASP A 65 -9.81 -2.38 17.33
CA ASP A 65 -10.53 -2.96 16.20
C ASP A 65 -9.78 -2.70 14.87
N PRO A 66 -9.38 -3.76 14.14
CA PRO A 66 -8.73 -3.62 12.85
C PRO A 66 -9.53 -2.81 11.83
N ALA A 67 -10.87 -2.87 11.85
CA ALA A 67 -11.69 -2.10 10.92
C ALA A 67 -11.56 -0.59 11.20
N TRP A 68 -11.55 -0.20 12.47
CA TRP A 68 -11.26 1.18 12.87
C TRP A 68 -9.86 1.62 12.40
N LEU A 69 -8.85 0.77 12.56
CA LEU A 69 -7.49 1.08 12.11
C LEU A 69 -7.42 1.32 10.60
N VAL A 70 -8.07 0.49 9.78
CA VAL A 70 -8.14 0.69 8.33
C VAL A 70 -8.82 2.04 8.00
N ASN A 71 -9.97 2.30 8.61
CA ASN A 71 -10.71 3.54 8.41
C ASN A 71 -9.96 4.79 8.89
N SER A 72 -9.02 4.65 9.82
CA SER A 72 -8.15 5.75 10.27
C SER A 72 -7.00 6.07 9.31
N VAL A 73 -6.65 5.16 8.39
CA VAL A 73 -5.54 5.34 7.43
C VAL A 73 -6.07 5.68 6.04
N LEU A 74 -7.19 5.06 5.62
CA LEU A 74 -7.76 5.21 4.28
C LEU A 74 -7.97 6.68 3.83
N PRO A 75 -8.44 7.61 4.69
CA PRO A 75 -8.61 9.01 4.29
C PRO A 75 -7.29 9.70 3.85
N GLU A 76 -6.14 9.26 4.38
CA GLU A 76 -4.82 9.81 4.03
C GLU A 76 -4.43 9.50 2.56
N TRP A 77 -5.15 8.58 1.90
CA TRP A 77 -4.87 8.09 0.55
C TRP A 77 -5.93 8.49 -0.49
N GLN A 78 -6.84 9.40 -0.15
CA GLN A 78 -7.91 9.82 -1.09
C GLN A 78 -7.44 10.88 -2.10
N THR A 79 -6.42 11.66 -1.74
CA THR A 79 -5.92 12.76 -2.56
C THR A 79 -4.43 12.59 -2.83
N PRO A 80 -3.96 12.77 -4.08
CA PRO A 80 -2.55 12.73 -4.37
C PRO A 80 -1.73 13.75 -3.58
N GLY A 81 -0.60 13.30 -3.03
CA GLY A 81 0.35 14.15 -2.31
C GLY A 81 1.21 15.04 -3.22
N GLY A 82 1.04 14.93 -4.53
CA GLY A 82 1.75 15.72 -5.54
C GLY A 82 1.08 15.59 -6.91
N GLU A 83 1.72 16.17 -7.93
CA GLU A 83 1.14 16.29 -9.27
C GLU A 83 1.65 15.22 -10.24
N GLY A 84 0.77 14.83 -11.18
CA GLY A 84 1.12 13.97 -12.32
C GLY A 84 0.91 12.47 -12.07
N ARG A 85 1.06 11.70 -13.16
CA ARG A 85 0.67 10.28 -13.26
C ARG A 85 1.31 9.37 -12.22
N ASP A 86 2.53 9.66 -11.80
CA ASP A 86 3.24 8.87 -10.79
C ASP A 86 2.62 9.06 -9.40
N TRP A 87 2.22 10.29 -9.05
CA TRP A 87 1.53 10.60 -7.81
C TRP A 87 0.09 10.06 -7.80
N GLU A 88 -0.61 10.16 -8.93
CA GLU A 88 -1.93 9.56 -9.10
C GLU A 88 -1.88 8.04 -8.90
N ALA A 89 -0.95 7.35 -9.56
CA ALA A 89 -0.80 5.91 -9.45
C ALA A 89 -0.38 5.47 -8.03
N TYR A 90 0.58 6.17 -7.42
CA TYR A 90 0.99 5.93 -6.04
C TYR A 90 -0.19 6.03 -5.07
N THR A 91 -1.00 7.07 -5.22
CA THR A 91 -2.15 7.30 -4.35
C THR A 91 -3.22 6.24 -4.56
N ALA A 92 -3.53 5.93 -5.82
CA ALA A 92 -4.49 4.88 -6.18
C ALA A 92 -4.10 3.51 -5.60
N GLY A 93 -2.84 3.09 -5.75
CA GLY A 93 -2.40 1.80 -5.24
C GLY A 93 -2.44 1.68 -3.71
N GLY A 94 -2.14 2.75 -2.98
CA GLY A 94 -2.31 2.75 -1.53
C GLY A 94 -3.77 2.76 -1.09
N ARG A 95 -4.63 3.53 -1.77
CA ARG A 95 -6.07 3.54 -1.52
C ARG A 95 -6.70 2.17 -1.76
N GLU A 96 -6.50 1.60 -2.95
CA GLU A 96 -7.08 0.31 -3.34
C GLU A 96 -6.60 -0.84 -2.44
N ALA A 97 -5.34 -0.81 -2.00
CA ALA A 97 -4.83 -1.79 -1.04
C ALA A 97 -5.52 -1.70 0.34
N LEU A 98 -5.87 -0.50 0.79
CA LEU A 98 -6.60 -0.29 2.05
C LEU A 98 -8.09 -0.63 1.91
N GLU A 99 -8.71 -0.32 0.77
CA GLU A 99 -10.08 -0.73 0.43
C GLU A 99 -10.18 -2.26 0.39
N ALA A 100 -9.23 -2.95 -0.26
CA ALA A 100 -9.17 -4.40 -0.24
C ALA A 100 -8.97 -4.99 1.18
N ALA A 101 -8.30 -4.27 2.08
CA ALA A 101 -8.17 -4.67 3.47
C ALA A 101 -9.49 -4.48 4.25
N ALA A 102 -10.22 -3.41 4.00
CA ALA A 102 -11.58 -3.22 4.56
C ALA A 102 -12.54 -4.31 4.06
N ASP A 103 -12.50 -4.62 2.76
CA ASP A 103 -13.30 -5.68 2.15
C ASP A 103 -12.98 -7.06 2.74
N TYR A 104 -11.70 -7.35 2.97
CA TYR A 104 -11.30 -8.60 3.63
C TYR A 104 -11.94 -8.70 5.01
N LEU A 105 -11.88 -7.63 5.82
CA LEU A 105 -12.52 -7.63 7.14
C LEU A 105 -14.02 -7.86 7.00
N ALA A 106 -14.71 -7.11 6.15
CA ALA A 106 -16.17 -7.22 5.96
C ALA A 106 -16.64 -8.64 5.57
N ARG A 107 -15.79 -9.42 4.88
CA ARG A 107 -16.10 -10.80 4.47
C ARG A 107 -15.76 -11.86 5.52
N HIS A 108 -14.98 -11.50 6.54
CA HIS A 108 -14.45 -12.42 7.55
C HIS A 108 -14.77 -11.95 8.99
N HIS A 109 -15.78 -11.08 9.12
CA HIS A 109 -16.42 -10.69 10.39
C HIS A 109 -17.55 -11.66 10.75
#